data_AF-A0A0E0GMH2-F1
#
_entry.id   AF-A0A0E0GMH2-F1
#
_cell.length_a   1.000
_cell.length_b   1.000
_cell.length_c   1.000
_cell.angle_alpha   90.00
_cell.angle_beta   90.00
_cell.angle_gamma   90.00
#
_symmetry.space_group_name_H-M   'P 1'
#
loop_
_entity.id
_entity.type
_entity.pdbx_description
1 polymer ?
#
loop_
_entity_poly.entity_id
_entity_poly.type
_entity_poly.pdbx_seq_one_letter_code
_entity_poly.pdbx_strand_id
1 'polypeptide(L)'
;MNGQTPMGLAAAAAAAVRPCRRRLLSSATAAAAATVATATPLFPRCPHPHHHLHGRRLPFLASAASQQQQQSGQTAASPATPPIPSDPRAAVSGNLPFFDRVLFPDTFPVETPPPSSAAASAAAAADEEVASALKVREETEAEREAWRLLRRAVVSYCGEPVGTVAAEDPECTETLNYDQVFIRDFVPSALAFLMRGETEIVRNFLLHTLQLQSWEKTVDCYSPGQGLMPASFKIRAVPLDDNNEAFEEVLDPDFGESAIGRVAPVDSGLWWIILLRAYCKITGDNALQERVDVQTGIKLILSLCLSDGFDMFPTLLVTDGSCMIDRRMGIHGHPLEIQALFYSALRCSREMLVMNDGSKNLLRAINNRLSALSFHIREYYWVDMKKINEIYRYKTEEYSHDATNKFNIYPEQIPSWLVDWIPEKGGYLIGNLQPAHMDFRFFSLGNLWAITSSLTTPKQAEGILSLIDEKWDDLIANMPLKICYPAMEDDEWRIITGSDPKNTPWSYHNGGSWPTLLWQFTLACIKMGRPELARRAIAVAEEKLAADKWPEYYDTRSGRFIGKQSRSYQTWTIAGFLTSKMLLENPELASILTCDEDLELLEGCACCLSKKRTRCSRRAAKSHVVE
;
A
#
# COMPACT_ATOMS: atom_id res chain seq x y z
N MET A 1 -30.91 -49.42 -16.95
CA MET A 1 -29.50 -49.78 -17.22
C MET A 1 -28.79 -48.47 -17.58
N ASN A 2 -28.12 -47.87 -16.60
CA ASN A 2 -26.66 -47.94 -16.39
C ASN A 2 -25.95 -46.95 -17.35
N GLY A 3 -25.26 -45.90 -16.88
CA GLY A 3 -25.09 -45.43 -15.50
C GLY A 3 -23.83 -44.57 -15.39
N GLN A 4 -23.90 -43.43 -14.72
CA GLN A 4 -22.74 -42.63 -14.35
C GLN A 4 -22.90 -42.12 -12.91
N THR A 5 -21.90 -42.42 -12.09
CA THR A 5 -21.80 -42.06 -10.68
C THR A 5 -21.31 -40.61 -10.52
N PRO A 6 -21.89 -39.81 -9.61
CA PRO A 6 -21.27 -38.59 -9.15
C PRO A 6 -20.22 -38.91 -8.08
N MET A 7 -18.96 -38.51 -8.28
CA MET A 7 -18.02 -38.36 -7.17
C MET A 7 -18.45 -37.13 -6.35
N GLY A 8 -18.59 -37.30 -5.04
CA GLY A 8 -19.07 -36.23 -4.17
C GLY A 8 -18.05 -35.11 -4.00
N LEU A 9 -18.52 -33.85 -4.07
CA LEU A 9 -17.81 -32.75 -3.45
C LEU A 9 -17.87 -32.95 -1.92
N ALA A 10 -16.71 -33.13 -1.30
CA ALA A 10 -16.58 -32.94 0.12
C ALA A 10 -16.80 -31.44 0.42
N ALA A 11 -17.94 -31.10 1.03
CA ALA A 11 -18.20 -29.77 1.51
C ALA A 11 -17.19 -29.46 2.64
N ALA A 12 -16.18 -28.65 2.35
CA ALA A 12 -15.37 -28.02 3.38
C ALA A 12 -16.31 -27.14 4.20
N ALA A 13 -16.59 -27.56 5.43
CA ALA A 13 -17.47 -26.81 6.32
C ALA A 13 -16.83 -25.43 6.56
N ALA A 14 -17.50 -24.37 6.11
CA ALA A 14 -17.17 -23.02 6.50
C ALA A 14 -17.20 -22.96 8.03
N ALA A 15 -16.07 -22.57 8.63
CA ALA A 15 -15.97 -22.40 10.07
C ALA A 15 -16.82 -21.19 10.47
N ALA A 16 -18.11 -21.43 10.72
CA ALA A 16 -19.03 -20.42 11.20
C ALA A 16 -18.43 -19.74 12.43
N VAL A 17 -18.48 -18.41 12.44
CA VAL A 17 -17.96 -17.57 13.52
C VAL A 17 -18.44 -18.13 14.86
N ARG A 18 -17.51 -18.62 15.67
CA ARG A 18 -17.72 -18.72 17.12
C ARG A 18 -17.23 -17.40 17.70
N PRO A 19 -18.13 -16.46 18.03
CA PRO A 19 -17.73 -15.23 18.68
C PRO A 19 -17.12 -15.53 20.06
N CYS A 20 -16.35 -14.57 20.57
CA CYS A 20 -15.48 -14.79 21.71
C CYS A 20 -16.22 -14.53 23.04
N ARG A 21 -16.74 -15.60 23.64
CA ARG A 21 -17.54 -15.55 24.88
C ARG A 21 -16.73 -15.18 26.13
N ARG A 22 -16.45 -13.90 26.32
CA ARG A 22 -15.89 -13.38 27.57
C ARG A 22 -17.01 -12.94 28.53
N ARG A 23 -17.38 -13.82 29.48
CA ARG A 23 -18.29 -13.48 30.58
C ARG A 23 -17.62 -12.50 31.56
N LEU A 24 -17.77 -11.19 31.32
CA LEU A 24 -17.48 -10.15 32.29
C LEU A 24 -18.70 -9.96 33.20
N LEU A 25 -18.72 -10.66 34.33
CA LEU A 25 -19.72 -10.45 35.38
C LEU A 25 -19.46 -9.11 36.07
N SER A 26 -20.44 -8.19 36.05
CA SER A 26 -20.32 -6.96 36.83
C SER A 26 -20.41 -7.29 38.33
N SER A 27 -19.42 -6.88 39.12
CA SER A 27 -19.46 -6.99 40.57
C SER A 27 -20.18 -5.76 41.15
N ALA A 28 -21.51 -5.79 41.13
CA ALA A 28 -22.33 -4.72 41.69
C ALA A 28 -22.24 -4.69 43.22
N THR A 29 -21.62 -3.65 43.80
CA THR A 29 -21.77 -3.28 45.20
C THR A 29 -22.89 -2.23 45.31
N ALA A 30 -23.92 -2.53 46.10
CA ALA A 30 -25.14 -1.74 46.16
C ALA A 30 -25.24 -0.85 47.41
N ALA A 31 -25.66 0.41 47.22
CA ALA A 31 -26.26 1.24 48.27
C ALA A 31 -27.16 2.36 47.68
N ALA A 32 -28.49 2.19 47.83
CA ALA A 32 -29.58 3.17 48.06
C ALA A 32 -29.48 4.67 47.62
N ALA A 33 -30.56 5.39 47.25
CA ALA A 33 -31.98 5.06 46.95
C ALA A 33 -32.77 6.33 46.48
N ALA A 34 -33.97 6.12 45.91
CA ALA A 34 -35.08 7.08 45.67
C ALA A 34 -34.84 8.20 44.62
N THR A 35 -35.83 8.65 43.82
CA THR A 35 -37.28 8.78 44.08
C THR A 35 -38.14 8.57 42.82
N VAL A 36 -39.43 8.24 43.00
CA VAL A 36 -40.43 7.86 41.97
C VAL A 36 -41.25 9.05 41.45
N ALA A 37 -41.63 9.04 40.16
CA ALA A 37 -42.86 9.66 39.67
C ALA A 37 -43.40 8.93 38.42
N THR A 38 -44.70 8.61 38.40
CA THR A 38 -45.39 7.79 37.39
C THR A 38 -46.40 8.60 36.56
N ALA A 39 -46.48 8.40 35.24
CA ALA A 39 -47.74 8.56 34.49
C ALA A 39 -47.71 7.94 33.07
N THR A 40 -48.69 7.08 32.79
CA THR A 40 -49.27 6.71 31.48
C THR A 40 -50.70 6.22 31.81
N PRO A 41 -51.72 6.25 30.91
CA PRO A 41 -51.68 5.43 29.69
C PRO A 41 -52.62 5.84 28.50
N LEU A 42 -52.68 4.93 27.50
CA LEU A 42 -53.78 4.62 26.55
C LEU A 42 -53.77 5.16 25.09
N PHE A 43 -54.00 4.20 24.18
CA PHE A 43 -54.14 4.25 22.71
C PHE A 43 -55.62 4.49 22.27
N PRO A 44 -55.93 4.76 20.97
CA PRO A 44 -56.23 3.67 20.00
C PRO A 44 -55.75 3.91 18.53
N ARG A 45 -55.98 2.91 17.65
CA ARG A 45 -55.53 2.78 16.24
C ARG A 45 -56.67 2.92 15.19
N CYS A 46 -56.28 3.14 13.92
CA CYS A 46 -56.98 2.81 12.64
C CYS A 46 -58.21 3.68 12.23
N PRO A 47 -58.71 3.65 10.96
CA PRO A 47 -58.33 2.85 9.77
C PRO A 47 -58.16 3.62 8.41
N HIS A 48 -57.88 2.89 7.31
CA HIS A 48 -58.05 3.31 5.89
C HIS A 48 -59.54 3.31 5.44
N PRO A 49 -59.91 3.99 4.32
CA PRO A 49 -60.29 3.25 3.09
C PRO A 49 -59.97 3.93 1.72
N HIS A 50 -60.40 3.27 0.63
CA HIS A 50 -60.08 3.49 -0.80
C HIS A 50 -60.90 4.56 -1.55
N HIS A 51 -60.41 4.97 -2.76
CA HIS A 51 -61.09 5.13 -4.08
C HIS A 51 -60.30 6.13 -4.97
N HIS A 52 -60.29 6.19 -6.31
CA HIS A 52 -60.30 5.24 -7.43
C HIS A 52 -60.16 6.08 -8.74
N LEU A 53 -59.25 5.68 -9.66
CA LEU A 53 -59.26 5.86 -11.13
C LEU A 53 -59.82 7.13 -11.84
N HIS A 54 -58.94 7.84 -12.57
CA HIS A 54 -59.01 8.13 -14.01
C HIS A 54 -57.61 8.61 -14.48
N GLY A 55 -57.07 8.32 -15.68
CA GLY A 55 -57.59 7.54 -16.80
C GLY A 55 -57.57 8.31 -18.14
N ARG A 56 -56.40 8.57 -18.75
CA ARG A 56 -56.27 8.99 -20.16
C ARG A 56 -55.02 8.40 -20.84
N ARG A 57 -55.08 8.26 -22.16
CA ARG A 57 -54.28 7.36 -23.01
C ARG A 57 -53.35 8.14 -23.96
N LEU A 58 -52.17 7.56 -24.27
CA LEU A 58 -51.54 7.30 -25.59
C LEU A 58 -51.47 8.44 -26.67
N PRO A 59 -50.48 8.43 -27.61
CA PRO A 59 -49.99 7.22 -28.29
C PRO A 59 -48.50 7.08 -28.64
N PHE A 60 -48.20 5.84 -29.03
CA PHE A 60 -47.06 5.40 -29.85
C PHE A 60 -46.94 6.22 -31.15
N LEU A 61 -45.71 6.31 -31.66
CA LEU A 61 -45.41 6.14 -33.09
C LEU A 61 -44.15 5.29 -33.25
N ALA A 62 -44.12 4.48 -34.31
CA ALA A 62 -43.01 3.62 -34.67
C ALA A 62 -42.79 3.66 -36.19
N SER A 63 -41.57 3.32 -36.61
CA SER A 63 -41.14 3.06 -37.99
C SER A 63 -41.06 4.23 -38.97
N ALA A 64 -39.87 4.44 -39.54
CA ALA A 64 -39.66 4.28 -40.98
C ALA A 64 -38.15 4.08 -41.26
N ALA A 65 -37.84 3.40 -42.37
CA ALA A 65 -36.48 3.01 -42.72
C ALA A 65 -35.93 3.77 -43.95
N SER A 66 -34.65 3.52 -44.23
CA SER A 66 -33.98 3.60 -45.54
C SER A 66 -33.89 4.95 -46.28
N GLN A 67 -32.64 5.32 -46.60
CA GLN A 67 -32.29 5.61 -47.99
C GLN A 67 -30.88 5.06 -48.30
N GLN A 68 -30.76 4.39 -49.44
CA GLN A 68 -29.48 3.96 -50.02
C GLN A 68 -28.96 5.05 -50.95
N GLN A 69 -27.64 5.10 -51.17
CA GLN A 69 -27.13 5.41 -52.50
C GLN A 69 -25.98 4.48 -52.90
N GLN A 70 -26.19 3.77 -54.01
CA GLN A 70 -25.19 3.15 -54.87
C GLN A 70 -24.48 4.27 -55.67
N GLN A 71 -23.36 4.13 -56.41
CA GLN A 71 -22.57 3.04 -57.02
C GLN A 71 -21.12 3.60 -57.18
N SER A 72 -20.03 2.96 -57.63
CA SER A 72 -19.64 1.63 -58.20
C SER A 72 -18.12 1.44 -57.89
N GLY A 73 -17.39 0.37 -58.23
CA GLY A 73 -17.69 -0.93 -58.82
C GLY A 73 -16.76 -1.31 -59.99
N GLN A 74 -15.69 -2.09 -59.74
CA GLN A 74 -15.15 -3.11 -60.67
C GLN A 74 -14.11 -4.05 -60.01
N THR A 75 -13.84 -5.18 -60.67
CA THR A 75 -13.35 -6.47 -60.11
C THR A 75 -11.93 -6.87 -60.52
N ALA A 76 -11.24 -7.71 -59.72
CA ALA A 76 -10.38 -8.80 -60.24
C ALA A 76 -10.08 -9.91 -59.19
N ALA A 77 -9.88 -11.13 -59.71
CA ALA A 77 -9.85 -12.46 -59.06
C ALA A 77 -8.73 -12.79 -58.02
N SER A 78 -8.99 -13.87 -57.26
CA SER A 78 -8.05 -14.60 -56.36
C SER A 78 -6.99 -15.43 -57.12
N PRO A 79 -6.04 -16.06 -56.40
CA PRO A 79 -6.13 -17.54 -56.23
C PRO A 79 -5.88 -18.02 -54.77
N ALA A 80 -5.91 -19.34 -54.53
CA ALA A 80 -6.20 -19.93 -53.22
C ALA A 80 -5.24 -21.05 -52.72
N THR A 81 -5.12 -21.17 -51.38
CA THR A 81 -4.75 -22.39 -50.56
C THR A 81 -3.34 -23.02 -50.79
N PRO A 82 -2.79 -23.90 -49.90
CA PRO A 82 -3.40 -24.83 -48.92
C PRO A 82 -2.83 -24.79 -47.46
N PRO A 83 -3.34 -25.63 -46.51
CA PRO A 83 -3.05 -25.51 -45.07
C PRO A 83 -1.96 -26.47 -44.52
N ILE A 84 -1.61 -26.29 -43.23
CA ILE A 84 -0.58 -27.02 -42.46
C ILE A 84 -1.15 -28.33 -41.85
N PRO A 85 -0.43 -29.46 -41.88
CA PRO A 85 -0.76 -30.69 -41.15
C PRO A 85 0.01 -30.86 -39.82
N SER A 86 -0.50 -31.76 -38.98
CA SER A 86 0.00 -32.12 -37.65
C SER A 86 1.08 -33.24 -37.62
N ASP A 87 1.85 -33.26 -36.53
CA ASP A 87 2.91 -34.19 -36.08
C ASP A 87 2.65 -35.71 -36.33
N PRO A 88 3.67 -36.56 -36.68
CA PRO A 88 4.47 -37.26 -35.65
C PRO A 88 5.94 -37.69 -35.99
N ARG A 89 6.80 -37.70 -34.96
CA ARG A 89 7.96 -38.62 -34.68
C ARG A 89 9.15 -38.79 -35.67
N ALA A 90 10.35 -38.58 -35.10
CA ALA A 90 11.68 -39.13 -35.47
C ALA A 90 12.35 -38.58 -36.77
N ALA A 91 13.69 -38.50 -36.92
CA ALA A 91 14.78 -39.10 -36.15
C ALA A 91 16.15 -38.36 -36.25
N VAL A 92 16.96 -38.44 -35.17
CA VAL A 92 18.43 -38.71 -35.14
C VAL A 92 19.52 -37.62 -35.37
N SER A 93 20.48 -37.65 -34.43
CA SER A 93 21.92 -37.25 -34.44
C SER A 93 22.31 -35.78 -34.18
N GLY A 94 23.30 -35.58 -33.28
CA GLY A 94 23.85 -34.25 -32.96
C GLY A 94 24.64 -34.08 -31.65
N ASN A 95 25.33 -35.13 -31.15
CA ASN A 95 26.36 -35.16 -30.10
C ASN A 95 26.51 -34.00 -29.08
N LEU A 96 26.30 -34.32 -27.79
CA LEU A 96 26.91 -33.61 -26.65
C LEU A 96 27.98 -34.51 -26.00
N PRO A 97 29.16 -33.99 -25.61
CA PRO A 97 30.12 -34.74 -24.81
C PRO A 97 29.70 -34.77 -23.32
N PHE A 98 29.88 -35.95 -22.74
CA PHE A 98 29.65 -36.30 -21.34
C PHE A 98 30.95 -36.09 -20.54
N PHE A 99 30.87 -35.63 -19.29
CA PHE A 99 31.75 -36.12 -18.22
C PHE A 99 31.11 -35.93 -16.83
N ASP A 100 31.57 -36.77 -15.90
CA ASP A 100 30.79 -37.27 -14.76
C ASP A 100 31.29 -36.73 -13.39
N ARG A 101 30.46 -36.97 -12.37
CA ARG A 101 30.74 -36.98 -10.91
C ARG A 101 32.19 -36.88 -10.41
N VAL A 102 32.42 -36.11 -9.33
CA VAL A 102 33.27 -36.50 -8.17
C VAL A 102 32.78 -35.89 -6.84
N LEU A 103 32.42 -36.80 -5.90
CA LEU A 103 32.56 -36.83 -4.42
C LEU A 103 32.57 -35.58 -3.52
N PHE A 104 31.83 -35.70 -2.40
CA PHE A 104 32.08 -35.05 -1.11
C PHE A 104 33.33 -35.62 -0.41
N PRO A 105 34.06 -34.81 0.38
CA PRO A 105 34.90 -35.30 1.47
C PRO A 105 34.51 -34.74 2.85
N ASP A 106 34.64 -35.59 3.87
CA ASP A 106 34.38 -35.27 5.28
C ASP A 106 35.54 -34.51 5.98
N THR A 107 35.18 -33.87 7.10
CA THR A 107 35.96 -33.42 8.27
C THR A 107 37.49 -33.61 8.32
N PHE A 108 38.20 -32.53 8.70
CA PHE A 108 39.48 -32.60 9.45
C PHE A 108 39.51 -31.55 10.59
N PRO A 109 40.29 -31.78 11.68
CA PRO A 109 40.06 -31.14 12.98
C PRO A 109 40.77 -29.79 13.20
N VAL A 110 40.34 -29.10 14.27
CA VAL A 110 40.87 -27.83 14.77
C VAL A 110 42.09 -28.05 15.68
N GLU A 111 43.17 -27.30 15.47
CA GLU A 111 44.20 -27.04 16.49
C GLU A 111 44.27 -25.54 16.79
N THR A 112 44.10 -25.16 18.06
CA THR A 112 44.24 -23.78 18.55
C THR A 112 45.50 -23.65 19.42
N PRO A 113 46.42 -22.71 19.12
CA PRO A 113 47.49 -22.35 20.04
C PRO A 113 46.95 -21.51 21.22
N PRO A 114 47.62 -21.51 22.39
CA PRO A 114 47.12 -20.82 23.59
C PRO A 114 47.18 -19.29 23.46
N PRO A 115 46.26 -18.55 24.10
CA PRO A 115 46.20 -17.09 24.00
C PRO A 115 47.37 -16.42 24.74
N SER A 116 48.00 -15.43 24.10
CA SER A 116 48.96 -14.55 24.77
C SER A 116 48.24 -13.50 25.63
N SER A 117 48.91 -13.02 26.68
CA SER A 117 48.36 -12.07 27.66
C SER A 117 47.99 -10.69 27.09
N ALA A 118 48.31 -10.39 25.82
CA ALA A 118 47.89 -9.18 25.13
C ALA A 118 46.39 -9.20 24.73
N ALA A 119 45.81 -10.38 24.51
CA ALA A 119 44.41 -10.49 24.08
C ALA A 119 43.42 -10.07 25.17
N ALA A 120 43.76 -10.29 26.44
CA ALA A 120 42.91 -9.93 27.57
C ALA A 120 42.79 -8.41 27.78
N SER A 121 43.85 -7.63 27.51
CA SER A 121 43.78 -6.17 27.59
C SER A 121 43.03 -5.54 26.42
N ALA A 122 43.10 -6.15 25.23
CA ALA A 122 42.33 -5.71 24.07
C ALA A 122 40.83 -5.98 24.24
N ALA A 123 40.46 -7.13 24.83
CA ALA A 123 39.07 -7.44 25.16
C ALA A 123 38.49 -6.45 26.19
N ALA A 124 39.22 -6.16 27.28
CA ALA A 124 38.75 -5.21 28.30
C ALA A 124 38.58 -3.77 27.77
N ALA A 125 39.46 -3.33 26.86
CA ALA A 125 39.33 -2.03 26.19
C ALA A 125 38.15 -1.99 25.21
N ALA A 126 37.90 -3.09 24.48
CA ALA A 126 36.72 -3.22 23.62
C ALA A 126 35.42 -3.26 24.43
N ASP A 127 35.40 -3.91 25.60
CA ASP A 127 34.25 -3.92 26.51
C ASP A 127 33.96 -2.53 27.09
N GLU A 128 34.98 -1.71 27.41
CA GLU A 128 34.76 -0.29 27.80
C GLU A 128 34.27 0.57 26.63
N GLU A 129 34.73 0.33 25.39
CA GLU A 129 34.29 1.08 24.20
C GLU A 129 32.86 0.69 23.78
N VAL A 130 32.48 -0.59 23.91
CA VAL A 130 31.11 -1.09 23.72
C VAL A 130 30.18 -0.63 24.84
N ALA A 131 30.64 -0.58 26.10
CA ALA A 131 29.87 0.00 27.21
C ALA A 131 29.66 1.52 27.04
N SER A 132 30.63 2.23 26.45
CA SER A 132 30.53 3.66 26.10
C SER A 132 29.50 3.93 24.99
N ALA A 133 29.30 2.99 24.07
CA ALA A 133 28.31 3.09 22.99
C ALA A 133 26.85 2.97 23.49
N LEU A 134 26.61 2.30 24.62
CA LEU A 134 25.29 2.18 25.25
C LEU A 134 24.95 3.35 26.20
N LYS A 135 25.27 4.58 25.80
CA LYS A 135 24.65 5.76 26.40
C LYS A 135 23.18 5.80 26.04
N VAL A 136 22.35 5.25 26.92
CA VAL A 136 20.88 5.37 26.87
C VAL A 136 20.54 6.86 26.78
N ARG A 137 20.14 7.29 25.58
CA ARG A 137 19.64 8.64 25.33
C ARG A 137 18.41 8.87 26.19
N GLU A 138 18.36 9.97 26.92
CA GLU A 138 17.16 10.32 27.66
C GLU A 138 16.06 10.74 26.66
N GLU A 139 14.92 10.04 26.69
CA GLU A 139 13.75 10.34 25.85
C GLU A 139 13.30 11.80 26.09
N THR A 140 13.03 12.57 25.03
CA THR A 140 12.51 13.94 25.17
C THR A 140 11.11 13.91 25.79
N GLU A 141 10.66 15.05 26.32
CA GLU A 141 9.30 15.17 26.87
C GLU A 141 8.24 14.81 25.80
N ALA A 142 8.46 15.23 24.55
CA ALA A 142 7.63 14.86 23.41
C ALA A 142 7.63 13.34 23.12
N GLU A 143 8.76 12.64 23.25
CA GLU A 143 8.80 11.17 23.09
C GLU A 143 8.05 10.46 24.22
N ARG A 144 8.19 10.92 25.47
CA ARG A 144 7.47 10.35 26.63
C ARG A 144 5.96 10.59 26.50
N GLU A 145 5.56 11.77 26.04
CA GLU A 145 4.16 12.09 25.78
C GLU A 145 3.60 11.24 24.65
N ALA A 146 4.32 11.15 23.52
CA ALA A 146 3.93 10.34 22.38
C ALA A 146 3.75 8.87 22.76
N TRP A 147 4.66 8.28 23.55
CA TRP A 147 4.51 6.91 24.05
C TRP A 147 3.30 6.71 24.96
N ARG A 148 2.99 7.69 25.81
CA ARG A 148 1.78 7.68 26.66
C ARG A 148 0.51 7.73 25.83
N LEU A 149 0.48 8.55 24.77
CA LEU A 149 -0.66 8.66 23.87
C LEU A 149 -0.85 7.40 23.00
N LEU A 150 0.24 6.90 22.40
CA LEU A 150 0.21 5.69 21.56
C LEU A 150 -0.28 4.46 22.35
N ARG A 151 0.15 4.31 23.61
CA ARG A 151 -0.32 3.23 24.49
C ARG A 151 -1.79 3.39 24.92
N ARG A 152 -2.31 4.62 24.99
CA ARG A 152 -3.71 4.89 25.33
C ARG A 152 -4.63 4.50 24.15
N ALA A 153 -4.21 4.80 22.93
CA ALA A 153 -4.90 4.44 21.70
C ALA A 153 -4.97 2.92 21.38
N VAL A 154 -4.40 2.04 22.21
CA VAL A 154 -4.40 0.58 21.99
C VAL A 154 -5.79 -0.01 22.19
N VAL A 155 -6.26 -0.71 21.16
CA VAL A 155 -7.53 -1.43 21.14
C VAL A 155 -7.30 -2.89 21.54
N SER A 156 -8.10 -3.40 22.48
CA SER A 156 -8.05 -4.79 22.93
C SER A 156 -9.31 -5.56 22.52
N TYR A 157 -9.14 -6.76 21.95
CA TYR A 157 -10.21 -7.71 21.63
C TYR A 157 -10.05 -8.96 22.49
N CYS A 158 -11.10 -9.34 23.21
CA CYS A 158 -11.12 -10.41 24.20
C CYS A 158 -10.03 -10.33 25.31
N GLY A 159 -9.41 -9.16 25.47
CA GLY A 159 -8.32 -8.91 26.41
C GLY A 159 -6.91 -9.01 25.81
N GLU A 160 -6.79 -9.31 24.51
CA GLU A 160 -5.53 -9.27 23.78
C GLU A 160 -5.46 -7.95 22.97
N PRO A 161 -4.31 -7.27 22.90
CA PRO A 161 -4.18 -6.06 22.09
C PRO A 161 -4.17 -6.44 20.59
N VAL A 162 -4.95 -5.73 19.77
CA VAL A 162 -5.18 -6.07 18.35
C VAL A 162 -4.99 -4.91 17.37
N GLY A 163 -4.63 -3.72 17.84
CA GLY A 163 -4.41 -2.56 16.99
C GLY A 163 -4.42 -1.25 17.77
N THR A 164 -4.45 -0.12 17.06
CA THR A 164 -4.67 1.20 17.64
C THR A 164 -5.76 1.95 16.87
N VAL A 165 -6.59 2.75 17.57
CA VAL A 165 -7.57 3.64 16.89
C VAL A 165 -6.86 4.69 16.04
N ALA A 166 -7.54 5.25 15.03
CA ALA A 166 -6.98 6.32 14.21
C ALA A 166 -6.76 7.63 14.97
N ALA A 167 -7.69 8.04 15.85
CA ALA A 167 -7.50 9.20 16.72
C ALA A 167 -8.26 9.09 18.05
N GLU A 168 -7.70 9.72 19.09
CA GLU A 168 -8.35 9.92 20.39
C GLU A 168 -8.54 11.41 20.69
N ASP A 169 -9.39 12.06 19.91
CA ASP A 169 -9.69 13.49 20.06
C ASP A 169 -10.75 13.73 21.16
N PRO A 170 -10.40 14.27 22.35
CA PRO A 170 -11.36 14.47 23.45
C PRO A 170 -12.31 15.64 23.19
N GLU A 171 -12.01 16.49 22.20
CA GLU A 171 -12.78 17.70 21.90
C GLU A 171 -13.86 17.43 20.83
N CYS A 172 -13.85 16.25 20.19
CA CYS A 172 -14.86 15.87 19.21
C CYS A 172 -15.94 14.92 19.77
N THR A 173 -17.21 15.33 19.63
CA THR A 173 -18.38 14.54 19.98
C THR A 173 -18.79 13.51 18.92
N GLU A 174 -18.24 13.58 17.70
CA GLU A 174 -18.55 12.68 16.58
C GLU A 174 -17.30 11.92 16.12
N THR A 175 -17.17 10.66 16.54
CA THR A 175 -16.02 9.80 16.20
C THR A 175 -15.95 9.44 14.70
N LEU A 176 -17.11 9.35 14.02
CA LEU A 176 -17.27 8.88 12.65
C LEU A 176 -16.66 7.49 12.44
N ASN A 177 -15.45 7.43 11.88
CA ASN A 177 -14.63 6.25 11.68
C ASN A 177 -13.25 6.35 12.38
N TYR A 178 -12.94 7.46 13.05
CA TYR A 178 -11.65 7.66 13.72
C TYR A 178 -11.49 6.80 14.99
N ASP A 179 -12.57 6.19 15.47
CA ASP A 179 -12.60 5.17 16.53
C ASP A 179 -12.27 3.75 16.03
N GLN A 180 -12.00 3.58 14.73
CA GLN A 180 -11.66 2.29 14.12
C GLN A 180 -10.15 2.10 14.01
N VAL A 181 -9.74 0.84 13.92
CA VAL A 181 -8.36 0.44 13.61
C VAL A 181 -8.21 0.35 12.08
N PHE A 182 -7.53 1.31 11.46
CA PHE A 182 -7.19 1.27 10.04
C PHE A 182 -5.91 0.48 9.78
N ILE A 183 -5.85 -0.23 8.65
CA ILE A 183 -4.65 -1.02 8.31
C ILE A 183 -3.46 -0.11 8.03
N ARG A 184 -3.66 1.00 7.32
CA ARG A 184 -2.58 1.96 7.00
C ARG A 184 -2.08 2.73 8.23
N ASP A 185 -2.99 3.22 9.08
CA ASP A 185 -2.65 3.95 10.31
C ASP A 185 -1.90 3.07 11.33
N PHE A 186 -2.22 1.77 11.38
CA PHE A 186 -1.55 0.86 12.30
C PHE A 186 -0.11 0.52 11.89
N VAL A 187 0.30 0.68 10.62
CA VAL A 187 1.68 0.36 10.18
C VAL A 187 2.77 1.09 11.00
N PRO A 188 2.77 2.43 11.16
CA PRO A 188 3.74 3.09 12.03
C PRO A 188 3.62 2.70 13.51
N SER A 189 2.40 2.46 14.01
CA SER A 189 2.20 1.97 15.40
C SER A 189 2.88 0.61 15.59
N ALA A 190 2.66 -0.30 14.66
CA ALA A 190 3.23 -1.64 14.66
C ALA A 190 4.76 -1.63 14.61
N LEU A 191 5.36 -0.77 13.80
CA LEU A 191 6.81 -0.59 13.76
C LEU A 191 7.34 -0.08 15.11
N ALA A 192 6.71 0.93 15.72
CA ALA A 192 7.10 1.43 17.05
C ALA A 192 7.04 0.32 18.12
N PHE A 193 5.95 -0.46 18.16
CA PHE A 193 5.81 -1.58 19.11
C PHE A 193 6.83 -2.69 18.85
N LEU A 194 7.06 -3.08 17.59
CA LEU A 194 8.08 -4.08 17.23
C LEU A 194 9.49 -3.65 17.68
N MET A 195 9.85 -2.37 17.49
CA MET A 195 11.14 -1.84 17.92
C MET A 195 11.29 -1.73 19.46
N ARG A 196 10.19 -1.75 20.22
CA ARG A 196 10.20 -1.94 21.69
C ARG A 196 10.20 -3.41 22.14
N GLY A 197 10.04 -4.36 21.21
CA GLY A 197 9.82 -5.77 21.54
C GLY A 197 8.40 -6.10 21.99
N GLU A 198 7.45 -5.18 21.85
CA GLU A 198 6.02 -5.38 22.15
C GLU A 198 5.34 -6.07 20.94
N THR A 199 5.70 -7.33 20.66
CA THR A 199 5.37 -8.03 19.39
C THR A 199 3.93 -8.51 19.27
N GLU A 200 3.28 -8.85 20.40
CA GLU A 200 1.97 -9.52 20.42
C GLU A 200 0.87 -8.71 19.73
N ILE A 201 0.83 -7.38 19.92
CA ILE A 201 -0.18 -6.51 19.29
C ILE A 201 -0.14 -6.61 17.75
N VAL A 202 1.05 -6.73 17.16
CA VAL A 202 1.23 -6.83 15.71
C VAL A 202 0.89 -8.24 15.22
N ARG A 203 1.29 -9.26 15.98
CA ARG A 203 0.93 -10.66 15.69
C ARG A 203 -0.57 -10.86 15.66
N ASN A 204 -1.28 -10.32 16.65
CA ASN A 204 -2.73 -10.44 16.78
C ASN A 204 -3.46 -9.60 15.72
N PHE A 205 -3.00 -8.37 15.46
CA PHE A 205 -3.50 -7.56 14.34
C PHE A 205 -3.41 -8.32 13.01
N LEU A 206 -2.25 -8.92 12.69
CA LEU A 206 -2.05 -9.66 11.44
C LEU A 206 -2.99 -10.87 11.34
N LEU A 207 -3.17 -11.63 12.41
CA LEU A 207 -4.04 -12.81 12.44
C LEU A 207 -5.54 -12.47 12.42
N HIS A 208 -5.98 -11.43 13.13
CA HIS A 208 -7.39 -11.02 13.12
C HIS A 208 -7.78 -10.35 11.80
N THR A 209 -6.94 -9.50 11.22
CA THR A 209 -7.21 -8.92 9.89
C THR A 209 -7.23 -10.00 8.79
N LEU A 210 -6.37 -11.03 8.89
CA LEU A 210 -6.44 -12.22 8.05
C LEU A 210 -7.73 -13.02 8.26
N GLN A 211 -8.21 -13.15 9.50
CA GLN A 211 -9.51 -13.77 9.76
C GLN A 211 -10.64 -12.99 9.07
N LEU A 212 -10.62 -11.64 9.15
CA LEU A 212 -11.59 -10.77 8.46
C LEU A 212 -11.52 -10.93 6.93
N GLN A 213 -10.33 -11.16 6.35
CA GLN A 213 -10.20 -11.49 4.92
C GLN A 213 -11.05 -12.71 4.51
N SER A 214 -11.22 -13.70 5.39
CA SER A 214 -12.02 -14.89 5.08
C SER A 214 -13.54 -14.67 5.10
N TRP A 215 -14.02 -13.50 5.55
CA TRP A 215 -15.46 -13.23 5.65
C TRP A 215 -16.12 -13.10 4.28
N GLU A 216 -17.41 -13.46 4.24
CA GLU A 216 -18.28 -13.20 3.11
C GLU A 216 -18.50 -11.69 2.99
N LYS A 217 -18.12 -11.13 1.84
CA LYS A 217 -18.22 -9.70 1.54
C LYS A 217 -19.34 -9.52 0.52
N THR A 218 -20.30 -8.67 0.83
CA THR A 218 -21.41 -8.36 -0.07
C THR A 218 -21.67 -6.86 -0.06
N VAL A 219 -21.56 -6.24 -1.24
CA VAL A 219 -21.96 -4.85 -1.49
C VAL A 219 -23.18 -4.90 -2.39
N ASP A 220 -24.35 -4.61 -1.80
CA ASP A 220 -25.68 -4.76 -2.40
C ASP A 220 -25.93 -6.18 -2.96
N CYS A 221 -25.58 -6.44 -4.22
CA CYS A 221 -25.73 -7.75 -4.91
C CYS A 221 -24.41 -8.27 -5.51
N TYR A 222 -23.26 -7.73 -5.13
CA TYR A 222 -21.95 -8.09 -5.64
C TYR A 222 -21.01 -8.54 -4.51
N SER A 223 -20.20 -9.57 -4.76
CA SER A 223 -19.16 -10.02 -3.83
C SER A 223 -17.77 -9.61 -4.33
N PRO A 224 -17.04 -8.74 -3.60
CA PRO A 224 -15.64 -8.45 -3.88
C PRO A 224 -14.74 -9.68 -3.86
N GLY A 225 -13.58 -9.57 -4.50
CA GLY A 225 -12.59 -10.64 -4.57
C GLY A 225 -12.16 -11.14 -3.18
N GLN A 226 -12.00 -12.46 -3.03
CA GLN A 226 -11.73 -13.09 -1.73
C GLN A 226 -10.47 -12.55 -1.03
N GLY A 227 -9.47 -12.07 -1.78
CA GLY A 227 -8.25 -11.48 -1.24
C GLY A 227 -8.37 -10.08 -0.68
N LEU A 228 -9.53 -9.41 -0.80
CA LEU A 228 -9.71 -8.05 -0.31
C LEU A 228 -9.55 -7.99 1.22
N MET A 229 -8.61 -7.18 1.69
CA MET A 229 -8.46 -6.81 3.09
C MET A 229 -9.39 -5.63 3.42
N PRO A 230 -9.87 -5.49 4.67
CA PRO A 230 -10.68 -4.33 5.05
C PRO A 230 -9.86 -3.03 5.04
N ALA A 231 -10.54 -1.89 4.94
CA ALA A 231 -9.92 -0.58 5.19
C ALA A 231 -9.61 -0.44 6.69
N SER A 232 -10.60 -0.79 7.50
CA SER A 232 -10.59 -0.68 8.96
C SER A 232 -11.48 -1.74 9.61
N PHE A 233 -11.38 -1.87 10.92
CA PHE A 233 -12.34 -2.62 11.73
C PHE A 233 -12.53 -1.96 13.10
N LYS A 234 -13.66 -2.24 13.74
CA LYS A 234 -13.89 -1.89 15.15
C LYS A 234 -14.41 -3.07 15.96
N ILE A 235 -14.40 -2.92 17.28
CA ILE A 235 -14.97 -3.89 18.19
C ILE A 235 -16.36 -3.42 18.60
N ARG A 236 -17.37 -4.26 18.43
CA ARG A 236 -18.72 -4.03 18.96
C ARG A 236 -18.97 -4.99 20.12
N ALA A 237 -19.54 -4.48 21.21
CA ALA A 237 -20.12 -5.29 22.27
C ALA A 237 -21.58 -5.58 21.92
N VAL A 238 -21.92 -6.85 21.73
CA VAL A 238 -23.28 -7.32 21.39
C VAL A 238 -23.86 -8.06 22.62
N PRO A 239 -25.08 -7.74 23.10
CA PRO A 239 -25.65 -8.44 24.25
C PRO A 239 -25.93 -9.91 23.94
N LEU A 240 -25.64 -10.78 24.91
CA LEU A 240 -25.94 -12.21 24.90
C LEU A 240 -27.36 -12.43 25.48
N ASP A 241 -28.34 -12.57 24.58
CA ASP A 241 -29.79 -12.69 24.85
C ASP A 241 -30.43 -11.40 25.41
N ASP A 242 -31.73 -11.42 25.72
CA ASP A 242 -32.55 -10.29 26.25
C ASP A 242 -32.09 -9.77 27.64
N ASN A 243 -30.91 -10.17 28.11
CA ASN A 243 -30.41 -9.88 29.45
C ASN A 243 -29.17 -8.98 29.38
N ASN A 244 -29.36 -7.68 29.64
CA ASN A 244 -28.37 -6.58 29.47
C ASN A 244 -27.08 -6.67 30.33
N GLU A 245 -26.79 -7.80 30.98
CA GLU A 245 -25.64 -7.99 31.88
C GLU A 245 -24.51 -8.83 31.28
N ALA A 246 -24.71 -9.45 30.11
CA ALA A 246 -23.69 -10.22 29.41
C ALA A 246 -23.52 -9.70 27.98
N PHE A 247 -22.27 -9.43 27.59
CA PHE A 247 -21.92 -8.97 26.26
C PHE A 247 -20.85 -9.88 25.64
N GLU A 248 -20.82 -9.89 24.32
CA GLU A 248 -19.87 -10.60 23.50
C GLU A 248 -19.18 -9.61 22.55
N GLU A 249 -17.85 -9.66 22.49
CA GLU A 249 -17.08 -8.81 21.59
C GLU A 249 -17.06 -9.42 20.18
N VAL A 250 -17.34 -8.60 19.18
CA VAL A 250 -17.35 -8.98 17.75
C VAL A 250 -16.54 -7.96 16.96
N LEU A 251 -15.66 -8.45 16.08
CA LEU A 251 -14.96 -7.63 15.10
C LEU A 251 -15.91 -7.26 13.96
N ASP A 252 -15.99 -5.96 13.66
CA ASP A 252 -16.87 -5.34 12.67
C ASP A 252 -15.99 -4.65 11.62
N PRO A 253 -15.71 -5.30 10.47
CA PRO A 253 -14.90 -4.75 9.40
C PRO A 253 -15.66 -3.74 8.53
N ASP A 254 -14.92 -2.84 7.87
CA ASP A 254 -15.39 -2.07 6.70
C ASP A 254 -14.47 -2.39 5.51
N PHE A 255 -14.99 -3.01 4.46
CA PHE A 255 -14.25 -3.28 3.20
C PHE A 255 -14.40 -2.16 2.17
N GLY A 256 -15.03 -1.04 2.53
CA GLY A 256 -15.34 0.09 1.66
C GLY A 256 -16.84 0.30 1.46
N GLU A 257 -17.70 -0.62 1.93
CA GLU A 257 -19.16 -0.50 1.85
C GLU A 257 -19.72 0.64 2.71
N SER A 258 -19.07 0.96 3.84
CA SER A 258 -19.44 2.08 4.72
C SER A 258 -18.57 3.31 4.50
N ALA A 259 -17.47 3.18 3.75
CA ALA A 259 -16.57 4.29 3.43
C ALA A 259 -17.27 5.39 2.61
N ILE A 260 -16.89 6.64 2.86
CA ILE A 260 -17.41 7.81 2.14
C ILE A 260 -17.04 7.69 0.66
N GLY A 261 -18.04 7.66 -0.22
CA GLY A 261 -17.84 7.45 -1.67
C GLY A 261 -17.64 6.00 -2.10
N ARG A 262 -17.75 5.02 -1.19
CA ARG A 262 -17.55 3.58 -1.42
C ARG A 262 -16.18 3.24 -2.06
N VAL A 263 -15.12 3.87 -1.55
CA VAL A 263 -13.75 3.68 -2.06
C VAL A 263 -13.18 2.31 -1.69
N ALA A 264 -12.48 1.68 -2.63
CA ALA A 264 -11.88 0.36 -2.43
C ALA A 264 -10.47 0.47 -1.80
N PRO A 265 -10.20 -0.17 -0.65
CA PRO A 265 -8.91 -0.09 0.06
C PRO A 265 -7.86 -1.03 -0.56
N VAL A 266 -7.38 -0.69 -1.75
CA VAL A 266 -6.42 -1.54 -2.51
C VAL A 266 -5.08 -1.66 -1.76
N ASP A 267 -4.64 -0.58 -1.12
CA ASP A 267 -3.38 -0.53 -0.38
C ASP A 267 -3.39 -1.36 0.92
N SER A 268 -4.55 -1.61 1.56
CA SER A 268 -4.66 -2.43 2.77
C SER A 268 -4.03 -3.82 2.61
N GLY A 269 -4.27 -4.49 1.48
CA GLY A 269 -3.66 -5.80 1.20
C GLY A 269 -2.14 -5.74 0.99
N LEU A 270 -1.67 -4.65 0.40
CA LEU A 270 -0.25 -4.42 0.14
C LEU A 270 0.49 -4.13 1.45
N TRP A 271 -0.07 -3.25 2.29
CA TRP A 271 0.44 -2.94 3.62
C TRP A 271 0.43 -4.15 4.56
N TRP A 272 -0.59 -5.01 4.52
CA TRP A 272 -0.61 -6.23 5.33
C TRP A 272 0.55 -7.17 5.00
N ILE A 273 0.86 -7.37 3.71
CA ILE A 273 2.00 -8.20 3.28
C ILE A 273 3.34 -7.56 3.71
N ILE A 274 3.47 -6.24 3.56
CA ILE A 274 4.66 -5.47 3.97
C ILE A 274 4.88 -5.58 5.49
N LEU A 275 3.81 -5.44 6.29
CA LEU A 275 3.85 -5.52 7.74
C LEU A 275 4.15 -6.94 8.23
N LEU A 276 3.62 -7.97 7.57
CA LEU A 276 3.98 -9.36 7.86
C LEU A 276 5.49 -9.61 7.67
N ARG A 277 6.09 -9.09 6.58
CA ARG A 277 7.55 -9.17 6.39
C ARG A 277 8.28 -8.44 7.52
N ALA A 278 7.86 -7.23 7.86
CA ALA A 278 8.48 -6.44 8.94
C ALA A 278 8.44 -7.19 10.29
N TYR A 279 7.29 -7.78 10.64
CA TYR A 279 7.13 -8.64 11.81
C TYR A 279 8.13 -9.81 11.79
N CYS A 280 8.13 -10.64 10.73
CA CYS A 280 8.98 -11.83 10.66
C CYS A 280 10.48 -11.47 10.70
N LYS A 281 10.87 -10.36 10.04
CA LYS A 281 12.26 -9.90 9.99
C LYS A 281 12.77 -9.31 11.32
N ILE A 282 11.94 -8.57 12.05
CA ILE A 282 12.33 -7.99 13.35
C ILE A 282 12.30 -9.05 14.46
N THR A 283 11.30 -9.95 14.46
CA THR A 283 11.11 -10.94 15.53
C THR A 283 11.88 -12.24 15.33
N GLY A 284 12.24 -12.57 14.09
CA GLY A 284 12.73 -13.90 13.71
C GLY A 284 11.67 -15.00 13.66
N ASP A 285 10.40 -14.68 13.93
CA ASP A 285 9.27 -15.62 13.91
C ASP A 285 8.83 -15.96 12.47
N ASN A 286 9.63 -16.83 11.83
CA ASN A 286 9.29 -17.43 10.54
C ASN A 286 8.10 -18.41 10.64
N ALA A 287 7.77 -18.90 11.84
CA ALA A 287 6.65 -19.83 12.02
C ALA A 287 5.30 -19.14 11.74
N LEU A 288 5.16 -17.84 11.99
CA LEU A 288 3.96 -17.07 11.61
C LEU A 288 3.74 -17.06 10.08
N GLN A 289 4.75 -16.69 9.29
CA GLN A 289 4.61 -16.64 7.83
C GLN A 289 4.38 -18.02 7.20
N GLU A 290 4.88 -19.10 7.81
CA GLU A 290 4.74 -20.47 7.29
C GLU A 290 3.36 -21.09 7.53
N ARG A 291 2.51 -20.49 8.39
CA ARG A 291 1.16 -21.00 8.65
C ARG A 291 0.33 -21.10 7.37
N VAL A 292 -0.51 -22.13 7.30
CA VAL A 292 -1.36 -22.41 6.12
C VAL A 292 -2.37 -21.30 5.84
N ASP A 293 -2.94 -20.69 6.89
CA ASP A 293 -3.85 -19.55 6.77
C ASP A 293 -3.12 -18.31 6.23
N VAL A 294 -1.97 -17.96 6.81
CA VAL A 294 -1.12 -16.83 6.38
C VAL A 294 -0.64 -17.00 4.93
N GLN A 295 -0.12 -18.17 4.58
CA GLN A 295 0.27 -18.51 3.19
C GLN A 295 -0.93 -18.46 2.22
N THR A 296 -2.14 -18.74 2.69
CA THR A 296 -3.36 -18.63 1.86
C THR A 296 -3.76 -17.17 1.69
N GLY A 297 -3.71 -16.35 2.74
CA GLY A 297 -4.00 -14.92 2.66
C GLY A 297 -3.09 -14.17 1.70
N ILE A 298 -1.77 -14.42 1.76
CA ILE A 298 -0.80 -13.88 0.79
C ILE A 298 -1.21 -14.26 -0.64
N LYS A 299 -1.53 -15.54 -0.90
CA LYS A 299 -1.94 -16.01 -2.23
C LYS A 299 -3.24 -15.37 -2.70
N LEU A 300 -4.22 -15.15 -1.82
CA LEU A 300 -5.48 -14.50 -2.18
C LEU A 300 -5.30 -13.02 -2.55
N ILE A 301 -4.51 -12.25 -1.77
CA ILE A 301 -4.18 -10.85 -2.10
C ILE A 301 -3.48 -10.79 -3.46
N LEU A 302 -2.46 -11.62 -3.66
CA LEU A 302 -1.70 -11.65 -4.90
C LEU A 302 -2.54 -12.10 -6.09
N SER A 303 -3.48 -13.03 -5.91
CA SER A 303 -4.38 -13.47 -6.98
C SER A 303 -5.28 -12.31 -7.44
N LEU A 304 -5.72 -11.45 -6.52
CA LEU A 304 -6.45 -10.23 -6.86
C LEU A 304 -5.57 -9.23 -7.64
N CYS A 305 -4.34 -8.97 -7.19
CA CYS A 305 -3.44 -8.00 -7.84
C CYS A 305 -2.79 -8.51 -9.14
N LEU A 306 -2.70 -9.83 -9.35
CA LEU A 306 -2.11 -10.47 -10.53
C LEU A 306 -3.16 -11.07 -11.49
N SER A 307 -4.45 -10.85 -11.24
CA SER A 307 -5.53 -11.31 -12.14
C SER A 307 -5.36 -10.76 -13.56
N ASP A 308 -5.65 -11.59 -14.55
CA ASP A 308 -5.72 -11.16 -15.94
C ASP A 308 -6.89 -10.18 -16.15
N GLY A 309 -6.66 -9.16 -16.98
CA GLY A 309 -7.66 -8.14 -17.30
C GLY A 309 -7.45 -7.57 -18.70
N PHE A 310 -8.23 -6.54 -19.05
CA PHE A 310 -8.08 -5.82 -20.33
C PHE A 310 -6.93 -4.80 -20.34
N ASP A 311 -6.33 -4.55 -19.17
CA ASP A 311 -5.21 -3.63 -19.04
C ASP A 311 -3.93 -4.21 -19.69
N MET A 312 -3.28 -3.37 -20.50
CA MET A 312 -2.05 -3.70 -21.21
C MET A 312 -0.80 -3.24 -20.45
N PHE A 313 -0.96 -2.52 -19.35
CA PHE A 313 0.12 -2.02 -18.51
C PHE A 313 0.54 -3.07 -17.46
N PRO A 314 1.82 -3.09 -17.03
CA PRO A 314 2.28 -3.96 -15.96
C PRO A 314 1.99 -3.37 -14.56
N THR A 315 1.44 -2.16 -14.48
CA THR A 315 0.91 -1.52 -13.27
C THR A 315 -0.37 -2.20 -12.80
N LEU A 316 -0.85 -1.81 -11.61
CA LEU A 316 -2.17 -2.16 -11.10
C LEU A 316 -3.14 -1.02 -11.44
N LEU A 317 -4.26 -1.37 -12.10
CA LEU A 317 -5.34 -0.44 -12.40
C LEU A 317 -6.24 -0.27 -11.16
N VAL A 318 -6.48 0.98 -10.74
CA VAL A 318 -7.32 1.31 -9.57
C VAL A 318 -8.27 2.47 -9.84
N THR A 319 -9.31 2.57 -9.01
CA THR A 319 -10.21 3.73 -8.93
C THR A 319 -9.55 4.91 -8.22
N ASP A 320 -10.18 6.08 -8.30
CA ASP A 320 -9.81 7.24 -7.48
C ASP A 320 -10.11 6.92 -5.99
N GLY A 321 -9.34 7.47 -5.06
CA GLY A 321 -9.56 7.21 -3.62
C GLY A 321 -9.04 5.86 -3.08
N SER A 322 -8.21 5.12 -3.83
CA SER A 322 -7.85 3.72 -3.51
C SER A 322 -6.59 3.51 -2.64
N CYS A 323 -6.03 4.56 -2.03
CA CYS A 323 -4.81 4.47 -1.22
C CYS A 323 -4.88 5.37 0.03
N MET A 324 -3.76 5.91 0.56
CA MET A 324 -3.79 6.89 1.66
C MET A 324 -4.67 8.10 1.31
N ILE A 325 -4.65 8.51 0.05
CA ILE A 325 -5.59 9.48 -0.52
C ILE A 325 -6.91 8.75 -0.75
N ASP A 326 -7.80 8.77 0.25
CA ASP A 326 -9.09 8.06 0.26
C ASP A 326 -10.25 8.83 -0.43
N ARG A 327 -9.92 9.86 -1.21
CA ARG A 327 -10.88 10.74 -1.90
C ARG A 327 -10.50 11.02 -3.35
N ARG A 328 -11.48 11.49 -4.13
CA ARG A 328 -11.29 11.87 -5.54
C ARG A 328 -10.28 13.01 -5.67
N MET A 329 -9.11 12.68 -6.21
CA MET A 329 -7.94 13.58 -6.37
C MET A 329 -7.32 13.50 -7.77
N GLY A 330 -7.96 12.78 -8.71
CA GLY A 330 -7.44 12.55 -10.05
C GLY A 330 -6.42 11.41 -10.11
N ILE A 331 -6.41 10.53 -9.10
CA ILE A 331 -5.40 9.46 -8.95
C ILE A 331 -5.89 8.08 -9.43
N HIS A 332 -7.06 8.00 -10.07
CA HIS A 332 -7.51 6.80 -10.77
C HIS A 332 -6.55 6.41 -11.90
N GLY A 333 -6.55 5.15 -12.33
CA GLY A 333 -5.60 4.65 -13.32
C GLY A 333 -4.43 3.94 -12.63
N HIS A 334 -3.24 4.53 -12.68
CA HIS A 334 -1.99 3.89 -12.23
C HIS A 334 -1.18 4.79 -11.27
N PRO A 335 -1.73 5.18 -10.11
CA PRO A 335 -1.06 6.08 -9.18
C PRO A 335 0.20 5.45 -8.60
N LEU A 336 1.30 6.20 -8.59
CA LEU A 336 2.64 5.77 -8.18
C LEU A 336 2.66 5.11 -6.80
N GLU A 337 1.89 5.63 -5.85
CA GLU A 337 1.76 5.08 -4.50
C GLU A 337 1.37 3.60 -4.52
N ILE A 338 0.29 3.26 -5.24
CA ILE A 338 -0.12 1.86 -5.43
C ILE A 338 0.95 1.06 -6.16
N GLN A 339 1.64 1.64 -7.15
CA GLN A 339 2.66 0.90 -7.91
C GLN A 339 3.89 0.58 -7.05
N ALA A 340 4.31 1.51 -6.18
CA ALA A 340 5.42 1.31 -5.25
C ALA A 340 5.05 0.29 -4.15
N LEU A 341 3.85 0.39 -3.58
CA LEU A 341 3.34 -0.58 -2.61
C LEU A 341 3.17 -1.96 -3.23
N PHE A 342 2.68 -2.05 -4.48
CA PHE A 342 2.49 -3.31 -5.19
C PHE A 342 3.82 -3.99 -5.50
N TYR A 343 4.81 -3.23 -5.99
CA TYR A 343 6.17 -3.73 -6.19
C TYR A 343 6.78 -4.25 -4.87
N SER A 344 6.64 -3.48 -3.79
CA SER A 344 7.11 -3.85 -2.46
C SER A 344 6.43 -5.13 -1.94
N ALA A 345 5.11 -5.23 -2.02
CA ALA A 345 4.35 -6.42 -1.62
C ALA A 345 4.69 -7.67 -2.46
N LEU A 346 4.95 -7.50 -3.77
CA LEU A 346 5.44 -8.58 -4.63
C LEU A 346 6.83 -9.08 -4.21
N ARG A 347 7.76 -8.17 -3.86
CA ARG A 347 9.09 -8.54 -3.32
C ARG A 347 8.96 -9.27 -1.99
N CYS A 348 8.21 -8.71 -1.05
CA CYS A 348 7.94 -9.32 0.25
C CYS A 348 7.34 -10.72 0.09
N SER A 349 6.34 -10.88 -0.77
CA SER A 349 5.72 -12.17 -1.05
C SER A 349 6.68 -13.20 -1.63
N ARG A 350 7.61 -12.78 -2.50
CA ARG A 350 8.63 -13.67 -3.06
C ARG A 350 9.61 -14.18 -2.01
N GLU A 351 9.90 -13.38 -0.98
CA GLU A 351 10.72 -13.79 0.17
C GLU A 351 9.95 -14.75 1.11
N MET A 352 8.64 -14.56 1.31
CA MET A 352 7.85 -15.28 2.33
C MET A 352 7.06 -16.50 1.82
N LEU A 353 6.85 -16.65 0.51
CA LEU A 353 6.03 -17.75 -0.04
C LEU A 353 6.77 -19.09 0.00
N VAL A 354 6.19 -20.07 0.67
CA VAL A 354 6.73 -21.44 0.75
C VAL A 354 6.68 -22.10 -0.63
N MET A 355 7.82 -22.65 -1.06
CA MET A 355 7.96 -23.38 -2.33
C MET A 355 7.21 -24.72 -2.30
N ASN A 356 6.16 -24.85 -3.12
CA ASN A 356 5.42 -26.08 -3.37
C ASN A 356 4.84 -26.05 -4.80
N ASP A 357 4.27 -27.18 -5.27
CA ASP A 357 3.76 -27.25 -6.65
C ASP A 357 2.64 -26.26 -6.96
N GLY A 358 1.86 -25.85 -5.94
CA GLY A 358 0.86 -24.78 -6.08
C GLY A 358 1.45 -23.38 -6.19
N SER A 359 2.54 -23.07 -5.47
CA SER A 359 3.16 -21.73 -5.47
C SER A 359 4.13 -21.48 -6.63
N LYS A 360 4.68 -22.53 -7.27
CA LYS A 360 5.62 -22.40 -8.42
C LYS A 360 5.11 -21.50 -9.55
N ASN A 361 3.81 -21.60 -9.89
CA ASN A 361 3.22 -20.77 -10.95
C ASN A 361 3.04 -19.32 -10.50
N LEU A 362 2.61 -19.10 -9.25
CA LEU A 362 2.45 -17.78 -8.67
C LEU A 362 3.81 -17.05 -8.57
N LEU A 363 4.86 -17.73 -8.13
CA LEU A 363 6.21 -17.16 -8.06
C LEU A 363 6.79 -16.81 -9.43
N ARG A 364 6.47 -17.59 -10.47
CA ARG A 364 6.80 -17.21 -11.86
C ARG A 364 6.04 -15.94 -12.29
N ALA A 365 4.76 -15.81 -11.94
CA ALA A 365 3.97 -14.62 -12.21
C ALA A 365 4.51 -13.38 -11.46
N ILE A 366 4.86 -13.53 -10.18
CA ILE A 366 5.51 -12.50 -9.36
C ILE A 366 6.81 -12.02 -10.02
N ASN A 367 7.73 -12.92 -10.37
CA ASN A 367 9.00 -12.55 -11.00
C ASN A 367 8.81 -11.84 -12.37
N ASN A 368 7.88 -12.33 -13.19
CA ASN A 368 7.54 -11.70 -14.46
C ASN A 368 6.96 -10.27 -14.25
N ARG A 369 6.04 -10.11 -13.29
CA ARG A 369 5.41 -8.81 -12.97
C ARG A 369 6.44 -7.85 -12.36
N LEU A 370 7.28 -8.28 -11.43
CA LEU A 370 8.38 -7.49 -10.86
C LEU A 370 9.32 -6.95 -11.95
N SER A 371 9.74 -7.80 -12.90
CA SER A 371 10.60 -7.42 -14.04
C SER A 371 9.89 -6.50 -15.04
N ALA A 372 8.57 -6.60 -15.20
CA ALA A 372 7.79 -5.72 -16.07
C ALA A 372 7.55 -4.35 -15.43
N LEU A 373 7.16 -4.33 -14.16
CA LEU A 373 6.82 -3.15 -13.37
C LEU A 373 8.04 -2.28 -13.10
N SER A 374 9.17 -2.86 -12.68
CA SER A 374 10.41 -2.11 -12.44
C SER A 374 10.89 -1.36 -13.68
N PHE A 375 10.89 -2.01 -14.84
CA PHE A 375 11.20 -1.35 -16.11
C PHE A 375 10.21 -0.23 -16.44
N HIS A 376 8.91 -0.46 -16.26
CA HIS A 376 7.88 0.50 -16.62
C HIS A 376 7.95 1.77 -15.76
N ILE A 377 8.09 1.63 -14.44
CA ILE A 377 8.25 2.78 -13.54
C ILE A 377 9.58 3.50 -13.79
N ARG A 378 10.71 2.77 -13.82
CA ARG A 378 12.06 3.37 -13.98
C ARG A 378 12.22 4.14 -15.30
N GLU A 379 11.55 3.73 -16.38
CA GLU A 379 11.63 4.37 -17.70
C GLU A 379 10.57 5.47 -17.94
N TYR A 380 9.31 5.21 -17.58
CA TYR A 380 8.19 6.06 -18.02
C TYR A 380 7.60 6.97 -16.94
N TYR A 381 7.87 6.69 -15.65
CA TYR A 381 7.45 7.58 -14.56
C TYR A 381 8.55 8.58 -14.18
N TRP A 382 9.81 8.28 -14.47
CA TRP A 382 10.92 9.17 -14.14
C TRP A 382 10.87 10.48 -14.94
N VAL A 383 10.96 11.60 -14.25
CA VAL A 383 11.16 12.93 -14.83
C VAL A 383 12.36 13.63 -14.19
N ASP A 384 13.19 14.18 -15.06
CA ASP A 384 14.26 15.14 -14.77
C ASP A 384 14.24 16.21 -15.88
N MET A 385 15.05 17.26 -15.78
CA MET A 385 15.11 18.35 -16.77
C MET A 385 15.37 17.82 -18.20
N LYS A 386 16.14 16.74 -18.35
CA LYS A 386 16.43 16.12 -19.65
C LYS A 386 15.20 15.39 -20.21
N LYS A 387 14.49 14.62 -19.37
CA LYS A 387 13.28 13.89 -19.78
C LYS A 387 12.11 14.83 -20.06
N ILE A 388 11.97 15.94 -19.33
CA ILE A 388 10.96 16.97 -19.63
C ILE A 388 11.23 17.59 -21.01
N ASN A 389 12.49 17.91 -21.34
CA ASN A 389 12.87 18.39 -22.68
C ASN A 389 12.66 17.30 -23.77
N GLU A 390 12.74 16.02 -23.43
CA GLU A 390 12.37 14.91 -24.32
C GLU A 390 10.86 14.91 -24.60
N ILE A 391 10.03 14.96 -23.56
CA ILE A 391 8.55 14.98 -23.63
C ILE A 391 8.06 16.24 -24.39
N TYR A 392 8.66 17.39 -24.12
CA TYR A 392 8.36 18.66 -24.81
C TYR A 392 8.57 18.57 -26.34
N ARG A 393 9.37 17.61 -26.80
CA ARG A 393 9.72 17.38 -28.21
C ARG A 393 9.05 16.14 -28.80
N TYR A 394 8.13 15.52 -28.07
CA TYR A 394 7.37 14.37 -28.57
C TYR A 394 6.57 14.72 -29.83
N LYS A 395 6.45 13.72 -30.71
CA LYS A 395 5.48 13.74 -31.79
C LYS A 395 4.22 13.04 -31.27
N THR A 396 3.07 13.50 -31.73
CA THR A 396 1.78 12.85 -31.44
C THR A 396 1.40 11.92 -32.60
N GLU A 397 0.42 11.05 -32.36
CA GLU A 397 -0.10 10.08 -33.34
C GLU A 397 0.96 9.07 -33.86
N GLU A 398 1.94 8.72 -33.02
CA GLU A 398 2.99 7.75 -33.34
C GLU A 398 2.47 6.29 -33.36
N TYR A 399 1.97 5.81 -34.50
CA TYR A 399 1.54 4.42 -34.69
C TYR A 399 2.70 3.49 -35.09
N SER A 400 3.55 3.07 -34.15
CA SER A 400 4.57 2.03 -34.40
C SER A 400 5.06 1.32 -33.12
N HIS A 401 5.74 0.17 -33.27
CA HIS A 401 6.43 -0.50 -32.15
C HIS A 401 7.70 0.22 -31.68
N ASP A 402 8.27 1.09 -32.53
CA ASP A 402 9.47 1.87 -32.25
C ASP A 402 9.12 3.33 -31.87
N ALA A 403 7.86 3.58 -31.51
CA ALA A 403 7.38 4.89 -31.08
C ALA A 403 8.15 5.40 -29.84
N THR A 404 8.48 6.69 -29.87
CA THR A 404 9.07 7.39 -28.73
C THR A 404 7.95 7.78 -27.76
N ASN A 405 6.92 8.45 -28.27
CA ASN A 405 5.73 8.81 -27.50
C ASN A 405 4.72 7.64 -27.39
N LYS A 406 5.08 6.61 -26.61
CA LYS A 406 4.30 5.34 -26.52
C LYS A 406 2.89 5.47 -25.96
N PHE A 407 2.59 6.57 -25.28
CA PHE A 407 1.31 6.81 -24.62
C PHE A 407 0.52 7.95 -25.28
N ASN A 408 0.99 8.49 -26.41
CA ASN A 408 0.41 9.67 -27.08
C ASN A 408 0.21 10.87 -26.15
N ILE A 409 1.22 11.17 -25.32
CA ILE A 409 1.24 12.35 -24.45
C ILE A 409 1.40 13.59 -25.31
N TYR A 410 0.51 14.57 -25.10
CA TYR A 410 0.60 15.88 -25.74
C TYR A 410 1.60 16.75 -24.97
N PRO A 411 2.62 17.36 -25.61
CA PRO A 411 3.59 18.24 -24.94
C PRO A 411 2.97 19.35 -24.10
N GLU A 412 1.77 19.82 -24.50
CA GLU A 412 0.98 20.84 -23.81
C GLU A 412 0.48 20.41 -22.42
N GLN A 413 0.62 19.13 -22.03
CA GLN A 413 0.33 18.65 -20.69
C GLN A 413 1.45 18.95 -19.67
N ILE A 414 2.64 19.37 -20.12
CA ILE A 414 3.71 19.80 -19.22
C ILE A 414 3.24 21.06 -18.49
N PRO A 415 3.05 21.05 -17.15
CA PRO A 415 2.54 22.21 -16.44
C PRO A 415 3.55 23.35 -16.45
N SER A 416 3.07 24.59 -16.53
CA SER A 416 3.93 25.79 -16.51
C SER A 416 4.84 25.87 -15.28
N TRP A 417 4.37 25.40 -14.12
CA TRP A 417 5.16 25.38 -12.89
C TRP A 417 6.34 24.40 -12.93
N LEU A 418 6.26 23.32 -13.71
CA LEU A 418 7.20 22.19 -13.61
C LEU A 418 8.61 22.56 -14.09
N VAL A 419 8.70 23.29 -15.20
CA VAL A 419 9.99 23.63 -15.83
C VAL A 419 10.81 24.56 -14.93
N ASP A 420 10.17 25.51 -14.26
CA ASP A 420 10.81 26.45 -13.34
C ASP A 420 11.06 25.83 -11.94
N TRP A 421 10.26 24.82 -11.56
CA TRP A 421 10.39 24.17 -10.25
C TRP A 421 11.46 23.09 -10.21
N ILE A 422 11.60 22.28 -11.27
CA ILE A 422 12.52 21.14 -11.27
C ILE A 422 14.01 21.59 -11.29
N PRO A 423 14.88 21.00 -10.46
CA PRO A 423 16.30 21.38 -10.40
C PRO A 423 17.09 20.95 -11.65
N GLU A 424 18.26 21.55 -11.87
CA GLU A 424 19.21 21.11 -12.90
C GLU A 424 19.71 19.67 -12.67
N LYS A 425 19.77 19.25 -11.39
CA LYS A 425 20.22 17.92 -10.96
C LYS A 425 19.20 17.33 -10.00
N GLY A 426 18.78 16.10 -10.30
CA GLY A 426 17.73 15.41 -9.56
C GLY A 426 16.50 15.20 -10.44
N GLY A 427 15.43 14.71 -9.82
CA GLY A 427 14.23 14.28 -10.52
C GLY A 427 13.36 13.42 -9.60
N TYR A 428 12.22 12.98 -10.11
CA TYR A 428 11.28 12.18 -9.35
C TYR A 428 10.45 11.26 -10.25
N LEU A 429 9.69 10.37 -9.63
CA LEU A 429 8.66 9.58 -10.29
C LEU A 429 7.34 10.36 -10.25
N ILE A 430 6.74 10.63 -11.41
CA ILE A 430 5.45 11.33 -11.57
C ILE A 430 4.31 10.59 -10.86
N GLY A 431 3.22 11.29 -10.55
CA GLY A 431 2.10 10.75 -9.81
C GLY A 431 1.33 9.64 -10.52
N ASN A 432 1.14 9.75 -11.84
CA ASN A 432 0.29 8.84 -12.61
C ASN A 432 0.67 8.85 -14.10
N LEU A 433 0.43 7.73 -14.78
CA LEU A 433 0.62 7.60 -16.23
C LEU A 433 -0.51 6.75 -16.82
N GLN A 434 -1.23 7.30 -17.79
CA GLN A 434 -2.37 6.66 -18.48
C GLN A 434 -2.27 6.90 -20.00
N PRO A 435 -3.08 6.20 -20.83
CA PRO A 435 -3.22 6.53 -22.25
C PRO A 435 -3.58 8.01 -22.44
N ALA A 436 -2.75 8.73 -23.20
CA ALA A 436 -2.82 10.17 -23.46
C ALA A 436 -2.82 11.09 -22.22
N HIS A 437 -2.36 10.63 -21.05
CA HIS A 437 -2.33 11.47 -19.84
C HIS A 437 -1.12 11.18 -18.92
N MET A 438 -0.43 12.24 -18.50
CA MET A 438 0.59 12.23 -17.44
C MET A 438 0.21 13.18 -16.31
N ASP A 439 0.21 12.70 -15.07
CA ASP A 439 0.06 13.53 -13.87
C ASP A 439 1.44 13.86 -13.30
N PHE A 440 1.94 15.05 -13.62
CA PHE A 440 3.25 15.51 -13.20
C PHE A 440 3.35 15.89 -11.72
N ARG A 441 2.29 15.83 -10.92
CA ARG A 441 2.38 16.15 -9.48
C ARG A 441 3.38 15.20 -8.78
N PHE A 442 4.20 15.75 -7.89
CA PHE A 442 5.04 14.97 -7.00
C PHE A 442 4.17 14.36 -5.89
N PHE A 443 4.33 13.06 -5.62
CA PHE A 443 3.67 12.38 -4.49
C PHE A 443 4.72 11.78 -3.56
N SER A 444 4.70 12.18 -2.29
CA SER A 444 5.76 11.81 -1.34
C SER A 444 5.81 10.32 -1.06
N LEU A 445 4.69 9.71 -0.64
CA LEU A 445 4.67 8.29 -0.25
C LEU A 445 5.14 7.39 -1.40
N GLY A 446 4.62 7.61 -2.62
CA GLY A 446 5.05 6.86 -3.81
C GLY A 446 6.55 6.98 -4.12
N ASN A 447 7.13 8.18 -4.05
CA ASN A 447 8.55 8.40 -4.30
C ASN A 447 9.44 7.80 -3.19
N LEU A 448 9.08 8.03 -1.92
CA LEU A 448 9.83 7.52 -0.77
C LEU A 448 9.77 6.00 -0.67
N TRP A 449 8.60 5.39 -0.94
CA TRP A 449 8.46 3.94 -0.93
C TRP A 449 9.15 3.27 -2.13
N ALA A 450 9.25 3.97 -3.27
CA ALA A 450 10.02 3.50 -4.40
C ALA A 450 11.54 3.43 -4.08
N ILE A 451 12.06 4.34 -3.23
CA ILE A 451 13.41 4.25 -2.66
C ILE A 451 13.50 3.05 -1.70
N THR A 452 12.66 3.01 -0.66
CA THR A 452 12.68 1.98 0.40
C THR A 452 12.62 0.54 -0.15
N SER A 453 11.83 0.32 -1.21
CA SER A 453 11.66 -0.99 -1.85
C SER A 453 12.67 -1.31 -2.97
N SER A 454 13.60 -0.39 -3.28
CA SER A 454 14.51 -0.46 -4.44
C SER A 454 13.78 -0.60 -5.79
N LEU A 455 12.62 0.06 -5.93
CA LEU A 455 11.93 0.23 -7.22
C LEU A 455 12.64 1.27 -8.10
N THR A 456 13.21 2.32 -7.51
CA THR A 456 14.14 3.25 -8.19
C THR A 456 15.50 2.59 -8.44
N THR A 457 16.29 3.08 -9.41
CA THR A 457 17.75 2.84 -9.39
C THR A 457 18.43 3.68 -8.29
N PRO A 458 19.66 3.37 -7.85
CA PRO A 458 20.40 4.21 -6.89
C PRO A 458 20.51 5.67 -7.33
N LYS A 459 20.75 5.91 -8.62
CA LYS A 459 20.79 7.27 -9.20
C LYS A 459 19.44 7.99 -9.14
N GLN A 460 18.33 7.29 -9.32
CA GLN A 460 16.98 7.86 -9.20
C GLN A 460 16.63 8.17 -7.74
N ALA A 461 17.03 7.29 -6.81
CA ALA A 461 16.85 7.50 -5.39
C ALA A 461 17.62 8.74 -4.88
N GLU A 462 18.89 8.89 -5.25
CA GLU A 462 19.66 10.09 -4.93
C GLU A 462 19.07 11.34 -5.59
N GLY A 463 18.56 11.23 -6.81
CA GLY A 463 17.88 12.31 -7.51
C GLY A 463 16.61 12.81 -6.82
N ILE A 464 15.85 11.90 -6.18
CA ILE A 464 14.65 12.23 -5.38
C ILE A 464 15.05 12.90 -4.07
N LEU A 465 16.03 12.37 -3.33
CA LEU A 465 16.46 12.99 -2.07
C LEU A 465 17.12 14.36 -2.31
N SER A 466 17.90 14.51 -3.38
CA SER A 466 18.45 15.80 -3.82
C SER A 466 17.35 16.80 -4.20
N LEU A 467 16.29 16.35 -4.88
CA LEU A 467 15.09 17.19 -5.15
C LEU A 467 14.43 17.66 -3.85
N ILE A 468 14.25 16.77 -2.87
CA ILE A 468 13.62 17.12 -1.58
C ILE A 468 14.49 18.09 -0.77
N ASP A 469 15.81 17.96 -0.84
CA ASP A 469 16.77 18.85 -0.19
C ASP A 469 16.79 20.24 -0.87
N GLU A 470 16.77 20.33 -2.20
CA GLU A 470 16.74 21.61 -2.92
C GLU A 470 15.36 22.30 -2.84
N LYS A 471 14.25 21.55 -2.87
CA LYS A 471 12.87 22.07 -2.78
C LYS A 471 12.31 21.95 -1.36
N TRP A 472 13.18 22.05 -0.35
CA TRP A 472 12.83 21.89 1.05
C TRP A 472 11.68 22.80 1.50
N ASP A 473 11.69 24.07 1.08
CA ASP A 473 10.67 25.06 1.46
C ASP A 473 9.27 24.80 0.87
N ASP A 474 9.18 23.99 -0.20
CA ASP A 474 7.91 23.54 -0.78
C ASP A 474 7.48 22.17 -0.22
N LEU A 475 8.41 21.21 -0.08
CA LEU A 475 8.09 19.81 0.23
C LEU A 475 8.12 19.45 1.73
N ILE A 476 8.92 20.16 2.53
CA ILE A 476 9.01 20.01 3.99
C ILE A 476 8.46 21.24 4.71
N ALA A 477 8.88 22.43 4.28
CA ALA A 477 8.42 23.72 4.78
C ALA A 477 8.44 23.82 6.32
N ASN A 478 7.35 24.30 6.94
CA ASN A 478 7.23 24.42 8.40
C ASN A 478 6.67 23.15 9.06
N MET A 479 6.28 22.14 8.29
CA MET A 479 5.79 20.84 8.79
C MET A 479 5.98 19.74 7.73
N PRO A 480 6.87 18.76 7.95
CA PRO A 480 7.04 17.61 7.07
C PRO A 480 5.79 16.70 7.05
N LEU A 481 5.49 15.98 5.97
CA LEU A 481 5.88 16.22 4.57
C LEU A 481 4.64 16.55 3.76
N LYS A 482 4.78 17.30 2.65
CA LYS A 482 3.68 17.44 1.69
C LYS A 482 3.28 16.08 1.14
N ILE A 483 1.99 15.75 1.18
CA ILE A 483 1.47 14.50 0.60
C ILE A 483 1.64 14.50 -0.93
N CYS A 484 1.34 15.63 -1.56
CA CYS A 484 1.64 15.91 -2.95
C CYS A 484 2.04 17.38 -3.17
N TYR A 485 2.62 17.68 -4.33
CA TYR A 485 2.96 19.05 -4.75
C TYR A 485 2.85 19.21 -6.28
N PRO A 486 2.34 20.34 -6.80
CA PRO A 486 1.62 21.39 -6.06
C PRO A 486 0.18 20.97 -5.72
N ALA A 487 -0.55 21.82 -5.00
CA ALA A 487 -2.00 21.69 -4.90
C ALA A 487 -2.68 22.10 -6.22
N MET A 488 -3.82 21.47 -6.52
CA MET A 488 -4.73 21.89 -7.58
C MET A 488 -5.54 23.11 -7.11
N GLU A 489 -5.73 24.09 -7.99
CA GLU A 489 -6.42 25.36 -7.70
C GLU A 489 -7.60 25.63 -8.68
N ASP A 490 -8.45 26.59 -8.35
CA ASP A 490 -9.56 27.11 -9.18
C ASP A 490 -10.39 26.08 -9.97
N ASP A 491 -10.27 26.06 -11.31
CA ASP A 491 -11.01 25.17 -12.21
C ASP A 491 -10.50 23.73 -12.12
N GLU A 492 -9.19 23.52 -11.94
CA GLU A 492 -8.58 22.20 -11.78
C GLU A 492 -9.13 21.52 -10.52
N TRP A 493 -9.13 22.22 -9.38
CA TRP A 493 -9.74 21.72 -8.15
C TRP A 493 -11.22 21.38 -8.34
N ARG A 494 -12.02 22.27 -8.96
CA ARG A 494 -13.45 22.04 -9.22
C ARG A 494 -13.70 20.80 -10.08
N ILE A 495 -12.95 20.65 -11.17
CA ILE A 495 -13.14 19.58 -12.17
C ILE A 495 -12.63 18.22 -11.65
N ILE A 496 -11.40 18.20 -11.12
CA ILE A 496 -10.71 16.96 -10.75
C ILE A 496 -11.27 16.39 -9.44
N THR A 497 -11.43 17.20 -8.39
CA THR A 497 -11.99 16.71 -7.11
C THR A 497 -13.51 16.59 -7.13
N GLY A 498 -14.18 17.32 -8.03
CA GLY A 498 -15.64 17.52 -7.95
C GLY A 498 -16.04 18.59 -6.93
N SER A 499 -15.17 19.57 -6.67
CA SER A 499 -15.32 20.62 -5.65
C SER A 499 -15.38 20.08 -4.21
N ASP A 500 -14.54 19.10 -3.86
CA ASP A 500 -14.50 18.49 -2.53
C ASP A 500 -14.03 19.50 -1.46
N PRO A 501 -14.90 19.87 -0.49
CA PRO A 501 -14.59 20.90 0.49
C PRO A 501 -13.58 20.49 1.56
N LYS A 502 -13.19 19.21 1.68
CA LYS A 502 -12.05 18.78 2.53
C LYS A 502 -10.71 18.98 1.81
N ASN A 503 -10.71 18.87 0.47
CA ASN A 503 -9.53 18.96 -0.40
C ASN A 503 -9.38 20.33 -1.09
N THR A 504 -9.71 21.43 -0.40
CA THR A 504 -9.41 22.79 -0.89
C THR A 504 -7.90 22.98 -1.14
N PRO A 505 -7.47 23.96 -1.95
CA PRO A 505 -6.05 24.23 -2.20
C PRO A 505 -5.20 24.28 -0.92
N TRP A 506 -4.12 23.49 -0.90
CA TRP A 506 -3.20 23.34 0.22
C TRP A 506 -3.85 22.82 1.52
N SER A 507 -4.82 21.91 1.39
CA SER A 507 -5.51 21.25 2.50
C SER A 507 -5.67 19.75 2.28
N TYR A 508 -5.57 18.97 3.37
CA TYR A 508 -5.80 17.52 3.38
C TYR A 508 -4.98 16.79 2.31
N HIS A 509 -5.59 16.08 1.35
CA HIS A 509 -4.84 15.41 0.27
C HIS A 509 -4.35 16.38 -0.82
N ASN A 510 -4.93 17.57 -0.94
CA ASN A 510 -4.60 18.55 -1.97
C ASN A 510 -3.48 19.49 -1.52
N GLY A 511 -2.26 18.94 -1.36
CA GLY A 511 -1.09 19.71 -0.90
C GLY A 511 -1.06 20.01 0.60
N GLY A 512 -1.78 19.25 1.43
CA GLY A 512 -1.60 19.27 2.89
C GLY A 512 -0.24 18.71 3.31
N SER A 513 0.24 19.12 4.47
CA SER A 513 1.41 18.57 5.15
C SER A 513 0.98 17.49 6.14
N TRP A 514 1.58 16.31 6.05
CA TRP A 514 1.21 15.10 6.79
C TRP A 514 2.40 14.57 7.61
N PRO A 515 2.40 14.77 8.94
CA PRO A 515 3.49 14.33 9.82
C PRO A 515 3.74 12.81 9.80
N THR A 516 2.70 12.01 9.56
CA THR A 516 2.81 10.55 9.42
C THR A 516 3.82 10.12 8.34
N LEU A 517 4.09 10.95 7.31
CA LEU A 517 5.07 10.63 6.25
C LEU A 517 6.54 10.64 6.72
N LEU A 518 6.82 11.13 7.93
CA LEU A 518 8.18 11.22 8.49
C LEU A 518 8.92 9.88 8.53
N TRP A 519 8.24 8.77 8.80
CA TRP A 519 8.91 7.48 8.97
C TRP A 519 9.34 6.87 7.63
N GLN A 520 8.54 7.02 6.57
CA GLN A 520 8.93 6.64 5.22
C GLN A 520 10.08 7.52 4.72
N PHE A 521 10.05 8.83 5.02
CA PHE A 521 11.16 9.73 4.69
C PHE A 521 12.44 9.34 5.42
N THR A 522 12.33 8.98 6.70
CA THR A 522 13.45 8.52 7.52
C THR A 522 14.05 7.21 6.99
N LEU A 523 13.23 6.22 6.64
CA LEU A 523 13.70 4.97 6.01
C LEU A 523 14.45 5.25 4.69
N ALA A 524 13.88 6.08 3.80
CA ALA A 524 14.52 6.43 2.53
C ALA A 524 15.86 7.15 2.73
N CYS A 525 15.92 8.08 3.70
CA CYS A 525 17.15 8.79 4.06
C CYS A 525 18.22 7.84 4.62
N ILE A 526 17.86 6.93 5.53
CA ILE A 526 18.82 5.97 6.09
C ILE A 526 19.33 5.01 5.01
N LYS A 527 18.44 4.47 4.15
CA LYS A 527 18.81 3.59 3.05
C LYS A 527 19.86 4.22 2.11
N MET A 528 19.75 5.52 1.85
CA MET A 528 20.66 6.25 0.98
C MET A 528 21.88 6.86 1.70
N GLY A 529 22.07 6.56 3.00
CA GLY A 529 23.19 7.11 3.76
C GLY A 529 23.09 8.62 4.05
N ARG A 530 21.89 9.19 3.99
CA ARG A 530 21.57 10.61 4.21
C ARG A 530 20.71 10.90 5.46
N PRO A 531 21.02 10.34 6.66
CA PRO A 531 20.19 10.50 7.86
C PRO A 531 20.14 11.93 8.42
N GLU A 532 21.01 12.84 7.98
CA GLU A 532 20.96 14.26 8.29
C GLU A 532 19.66 14.94 7.81
N LEU A 533 19.13 14.55 6.65
CA LEU A 533 17.86 15.07 6.14
C LEU A 533 16.69 14.69 7.05
N ALA A 534 16.64 13.42 7.47
CA ALA A 534 15.63 12.92 8.40
C ALA A 534 15.70 13.63 9.76
N ARG A 535 16.90 13.82 10.33
CA ARG A 535 17.10 14.60 11.56
C ARG A 535 16.59 16.04 11.41
N ARG A 536 16.87 16.69 10.27
CA ARG A 536 16.39 18.06 9.98
C ARG A 536 14.87 18.13 9.90
N ALA A 537 14.22 17.15 9.27
CA ALA A 537 12.76 17.09 9.18
C ALA A 537 12.11 16.82 10.54
N ILE A 538 12.61 15.85 11.31
CA ILE A 538 12.09 15.53 12.65
C ILE A 538 12.20 16.74 13.59
N ALA A 539 13.31 17.50 13.53
CA ALA A 539 13.46 18.72 14.34
C ALA A 539 12.39 19.78 14.04
N VAL A 540 12.00 19.96 12.76
CA VAL A 540 10.91 20.87 12.36
C VAL A 540 9.55 20.42 12.89
N ALA A 541 9.32 19.10 12.99
CA ALA A 541 8.09 18.55 13.55
C ALA A 541 8.06 18.59 15.09
N GLU A 542 9.17 18.24 15.75
CA GLU A 542 9.28 18.17 17.22
C GLU A 542 9.05 19.55 17.89
N GLU A 543 9.35 20.65 17.20
CA GLU A 543 9.05 22.02 17.66
C GLU A 543 7.55 22.26 17.91
N LYS A 544 6.65 21.57 17.18
CA LYS A 544 5.23 21.94 17.08
C LYS A 544 4.26 20.82 17.44
N LEU A 545 4.56 19.56 17.09
CA LEU A 545 3.59 18.46 17.19
C LEU A 545 2.97 18.32 18.59
N ALA A 546 3.76 18.40 19.66
CA ALA A 546 3.24 18.32 21.02
C ALA A 546 2.39 19.54 21.40
N ALA A 547 2.84 20.75 21.04
CA ALA A 547 2.12 22.01 21.32
C ALA A 547 0.78 22.10 20.58
N ASP A 548 0.73 21.60 19.34
CA ASP A 548 -0.47 21.56 18.48
C ASP A 548 -1.39 20.37 18.77
N LYS A 549 -1.14 19.58 19.82
CA LYS A 549 -1.90 18.37 20.20
C LYS A 549 -1.89 17.25 19.14
N TRP A 550 -0.76 17.03 18.47
CA TRP A 550 -0.51 15.90 17.57
C TRP A 550 -1.56 15.76 16.44
N PRO A 551 -1.72 16.78 15.57
CA PRO A 551 -2.79 16.80 14.57
C PRO A 551 -2.57 15.79 13.44
N GLU A 552 -3.67 15.37 12.80
CA GLU A 552 -3.73 14.52 11.60
C GLU A 552 -2.94 15.11 10.42
N TYR A 553 -3.18 16.39 10.10
CA TYR A 553 -2.52 17.13 9.02
C TYR A 553 -2.47 18.64 9.28
N TYR A 554 -1.71 19.34 8.43
CA TYR A 554 -1.53 20.79 8.41
C TYR A 554 -1.82 21.39 7.02
N ASP A 555 -2.43 22.57 7.00
CA ASP A 555 -2.83 23.30 5.80
C ASP A 555 -1.84 24.43 5.45
N THR A 556 -2.13 25.11 4.32
CA THR A 556 -1.35 26.16 3.66
C THR A 556 -0.11 25.65 2.93
N ARG A 557 0.33 26.40 1.90
CA ARG A 557 1.49 26.04 1.07
C ARG A 557 2.72 25.64 1.88
N SER A 558 3.00 26.34 2.98
CA SER A 558 4.15 26.06 3.83
C SER A 558 3.83 25.34 5.15
N GLY A 559 2.63 24.76 5.31
CA GLY A 559 2.28 23.90 6.46
C GLY A 559 2.15 24.65 7.80
N ARG A 560 1.67 25.90 7.78
CA ARG A 560 1.67 26.79 8.95
C ARG A 560 0.43 26.71 9.85
N PHE A 561 -0.68 26.19 9.35
CA PHE A 561 -1.93 26.09 10.12
C PHE A 561 -2.25 24.62 10.38
N ILE A 562 -2.76 24.29 11.56
CA ILE A 562 -3.39 23.00 11.83
C ILE A 562 -4.52 22.81 10.81
N GLY A 563 -4.65 21.60 10.26
CA GLY A 563 -5.58 21.31 9.17
C GLY A 563 -7.04 21.61 9.54
N LYS A 564 -7.79 22.19 8.61
CA LYS A 564 -9.14 22.74 8.82
C LYS A 564 -10.16 21.74 9.41
N GLN A 565 -9.97 20.45 9.16
CA GLN A 565 -10.77 19.34 9.71
C GLN A 565 -9.85 18.24 10.29
N SER A 566 -8.66 18.63 10.74
CA SER A 566 -7.66 17.74 11.33
C SER A 566 -8.11 17.27 12.71
N ARG A 567 -8.02 15.97 12.99
CA ARG A 567 -8.19 15.46 14.36
C ARG A 567 -7.00 15.78 15.24
N SER A 568 -7.25 16.08 16.50
CA SER A 568 -6.21 16.09 17.54
C SER A 568 -5.87 14.66 17.96
N TYR A 569 -4.63 14.45 18.42
CA TYR A 569 -4.12 13.16 18.89
C TYR A 569 -4.31 12.02 17.88
N GLN A 570 -4.01 12.29 16.60
CA GLN A 570 -4.06 11.29 15.54
C GLN A 570 -2.89 10.30 15.71
N THR A 571 -3.22 9.02 15.82
CA THR A 571 -2.28 7.98 16.23
C THR A 571 -1.13 7.80 15.25
N TRP A 572 -1.36 7.84 13.93
CA TRP A 572 -0.27 7.70 12.95
C TRP A 572 0.70 8.89 12.91
N THR A 573 0.30 10.07 13.39
CA THR A 573 1.20 11.24 13.55
C THR A 573 2.15 10.98 14.71
N ILE A 574 1.59 10.54 15.85
CA ILE A 574 2.32 10.17 17.07
C ILE A 574 3.28 9.01 16.78
N ALA A 575 2.78 7.94 16.17
CA ALA A 575 3.55 6.74 15.86
C ALA A 575 4.57 6.97 14.74
N GLY A 576 4.27 7.82 13.75
CA GLY A 576 5.21 8.20 12.69
C GLY A 576 6.38 8.99 13.24
N PHE A 577 6.14 9.92 14.16
CA PHE A 577 7.19 10.64 14.89
C PHE A 577 8.08 9.69 15.71
N LEU A 578 7.47 8.84 16.56
CA LEU A 578 8.21 7.86 17.37
C LEU A 578 9.05 6.92 16.51
N THR A 579 8.44 6.31 15.49
CA THR A 579 9.11 5.38 14.57
C THR A 579 10.31 6.06 13.90
N SER A 580 10.17 7.31 13.48
CA SER A 580 11.28 8.07 12.86
C SER A 580 12.48 8.24 13.79
N LYS A 581 12.24 8.53 15.08
CA LYS A 581 13.34 8.69 16.06
C LYS A 581 14.01 7.34 16.36
N MET A 582 13.22 6.28 16.56
CA MET A 582 13.73 4.92 16.80
C MET A 582 14.54 4.36 15.61
N LEU A 583 14.13 4.65 14.37
CA LEU A 583 14.88 4.26 13.17
C LEU A 583 16.24 4.95 13.06
N LEU A 584 16.35 6.22 13.48
CA LEU A 584 17.62 6.94 13.52
C LEU A 584 18.56 6.46 14.65
N GLU A 585 18.00 5.91 15.72
CA GLU A 585 18.75 5.29 16.81
C GLU A 585 19.24 3.88 16.45
N ASN A 586 18.48 3.15 15.62
CA ASN A 586 18.85 1.82 15.14
C ASN A 586 18.83 1.71 13.59
N PRO A 587 19.90 2.18 12.92
CA PRO A 587 20.02 2.07 11.47
C PRO A 587 20.08 0.64 10.93
N GLU A 588 20.52 -0.34 11.73
CA GLU A 588 20.53 -1.76 11.33
C GLU A 588 19.11 -2.28 11.15
N LEU A 589 18.21 -1.96 12.09
CA LEU A 589 16.79 -2.31 11.98
C LEU A 589 16.11 -1.55 10.83
N ALA A 590 16.47 -0.30 10.58
CA ALA A 590 16.03 0.43 9.39
C ALA A 590 16.45 -0.28 8.09
N SER A 591 17.68 -0.81 8.01
CA SER A 591 18.15 -1.58 6.86
C SER A 591 17.29 -2.83 6.61
N ILE A 592 16.96 -3.58 7.67
CA ILE A 592 16.10 -4.78 7.62
C ILE A 592 14.70 -4.50 7.03
N LEU A 593 14.15 -3.31 7.30
CA LEU A 593 12.85 -2.87 6.78
C LEU A 593 12.88 -2.45 5.30
N THR A 594 14.06 -2.21 4.74
CA THR A 594 14.23 -1.91 3.31
C THR A 594 14.39 -3.19 2.48
N CYS A 595 14.52 -3.04 1.16
CA CYS A 595 14.95 -4.10 0.26
C CYS A 595 16.17 -3.66 -0.56
N ASP A 596 17.17 -4.53 -0.76
CA ASP A 596 18.36 -4.24 -1.58
C ASP A 596 18.08 -4.24 -3.09
N GLU A 597 19.02 -3.79 -3.92
CA GLU A 597 18.89 -3.90 -5.37
C GLU A 597 18.84 -5.36 -5.83
N ASP A 598 17.90 -5.67 -6.71
CA ASP A 598 17.69 -7.02 -7.23
C ASP A 598 18.36 -7.20 -8.60
N LEU A 599 19.60 -7.66 -8.58
CA LEU A 599 20.38 -7.89 -9.79
C LEU A 599 19.80 -9.03 -10.66
N GLU A 600 19.15 -10.03 -10.06
CA GLU A 600 18.55 -11.15 -10.80
C GLU A 600 17.34 -10.72 -11.62
N LEU A 601 16.48 -9.83 -11.09
CA LEU A 601 15.38 -9.22 -11.84
C LEU A 601 15.87 -8.36 -13.02
N LEU A 602 17.07 -7.76 -12.91
CA LEU A 602 17.68 -6.98 -13.98
C LEU A 602 18.29 -7.86 -15.09
N GLU A 603 18.60 -9.11 -14.80
CA GLU A 603 19.09 -10.10 -15.78
C GLU A 603 17.97 -10.95 -16.40
N GLY A 604 16.90 -11.23 -15.64
CA GLY A 604 15.74 -12.01 -16.05
C GLY A 604 14.79 -11.29 -17.03
N CYS A 605 15.15 -11.26 -18.32
CA CYS A 605 14.28 -10.77 -19.40
C CYS A 605 13.59 -11.92 -20.13
N ALA A 606 12.25 -12.05 -20.04
CA ALA A 606 11.47 -12.93 -20.94
C ALA A 606 11.70 -12.61 -22.44
N CYS A 607 12.16 -11.39 -22.70
CA CYS A 607 12.68 -10.87 -23.97
C CYS A 607 13.73 -11.79 -24.61
N CYS A 608 14.60 -12.40 -23.81
CA CYS A 608 15.66 -13.31 -24.26
C CYS A 608 15.14 -14.63 -24.84
N LEU A 609 13.87 -14.99 -24.54
CA LEU A 609 13.21 -16.16 -25.12
C LEU A 609 12.69 -15.91 -26.55
N SER A 610 12.63 -14.64 -26.99
CA SER A 610 12.21 -14.26 -28.34
C SER A 610 13.41 -13.85 -29.20
N LYS A 611 13.81 -14.74 -30.13
CA LYS A 611 14.92 -14.52 -31.10
C LYS A 611 14.70 -13.34 -32.08
N LYS A 612 13.66 -12.51 -31.92
CA LYS A 612 13.28 -11.42 -32.84
C LYS A 612 13.44 -9.99 -32.29
N ARG A 613 13.78 -9.77 -31.02
CA ARG A 613 14.02 -8.42 -30.46
C ARG A 613 15.50 -8.19 -30.14
N THR A 614 16.22 -7.57 -31.07
CA THR A 614 17.67 -7.29 -30.97
C THR A 614 18.05 -6.02 -30.19
N ARG A 615 17.08 -5.17 -29.82
CA ARG A 615 17.28 -4.04 -28.90
C ARG A 615 16.37 -4.17 -27.69
N CYS A 616 16.96 -4.48 -26.54
CA CYS A 616 16.31 -4.35 -25.24
C CYS A 616 16.98 -3.20 -24.47
N SER A 617 16.24 -2.12 -24.20
CA SER A 617 16.74 -0.94 -23.47
C SER A 617 17.22 -1.27 -22.04
N ARG A 618 16.78 -2.40 -21.47
CA ARG A 618 17.13 -2.86 -20.12
C ARG A 618 18.63 -3.11 -19.90
N ARG A 619 19.44 -3.31 -20.95
CA ARG A 619 20.91 -3.35 -20.77
C ARG A 619 21.48 -2.03 -20.23
N ALA A 620 20.84 -0.89 -20.51
CA ALA A 620 21.22 0.40 -19.94
C ALA A 620 20.83 0.54 -18.46
N ALA A 621 19.77 -0.15 -18.01
CA ALA A 621 19.38 -0.16 -16.60
C ALA A 621 20.42 -0.86 -15.70
N LYS A 622 21.16 -1.87 -16.22
CA LYS A 622 22.24 -2.52 -15.49
C LYS A 622 23.48 -1.62 -15.32
N SER A 623 23.85 -0.83 -16.34
CA SER A 623 24.96 0.13 -16.20
C SER A 623 24.70 1.17 -15.11
N HIS A 624 23.44 1.62 -14.94
CA HIS A 624 23.06 2.59 -13.89
C HIS A 624 22.94 2.02 -12.46
N VAL A 625 23.35 0.77 -12.23
CA VAL A 625 23.39 0.10 -10.92
C VAL A 625 24.80 -0.41 -10.58
N VAL A 626 25.69 -0.51 -11.57
CA VAL A 626 27.07 -1.03 -11.43
C VAL A 626 28.12 0.08 -11.60
N GLU A 627 27.73 1.25 -12.11
CA GLU A 627 28.45 2.53 -11.99
C GLU A 627 27.99 3.30 -10.75
#